data_AF-A0AAV8DQY1-F1
#
_entry.id   AF-A0AAV8DQY1-F1
#
_cell.length_a   1.000
_cell.length_b   1.000
_cell.length_c   1.000
_cell.angle_alpha   90.00
_cell.angle_beta   90.00
_cell.angle_gamma   90.00
#
_symmetry.space_group_name_H-M   'P 1'
#
loop_
_entity.id
_entity.type
_entity.pdbx_description
1 polymer ?
#
loop_
_entity_poly.entity_id
_entity_poly.type
_entity_poly.pdbx_seq_one_letter_code
_entity_poly.pdbx_strand_id
1 'polypeptide(L)'
;MEEAKERTGTGKKRVMVAIEEHECSHYALEWTLLNLKPTISSPLLLITVQPFSPFTYVAAASYSSPPQELIQSMQEHQKQAALALLEKAKEICAKHGVDVETITEMGEPKEVICQVAEQRNIELLVMGSHARGAVERFFLGSVSNYCVHHAKCPVLVVKQDSGKKN
;
A
#
# COMPACT_ATOMS: atom_id res chain seq x y z
N MET A 1 -35.60 2.22 -17.96
CA MET A 1 -35.33 2.07 -16.51
C MET A 1 -34.78 0.68 -16.33
N GLU A 2 -33.47 0.58 -16.21
CA GLU A 2 -32.76 -0.70 -16.09
C GLU A 2 -32.56 -0.95 -14.60
N GLU A 3 -33.12 -2.05 -14.11
CA GLU A 3 -33.17 -2.41 -12.70
C GLU A 3 -31.75 -2.62 -12.15
N ALA A 4 -31.37 -1.80 -11.18
CA ALA A 4 -30.14 -1.97 -10.42
C ALA A 4 -30.25 -3.25 -9.58
N LYS A 5 -29.72 -4.35 -10.12
CA LYS A 5 -29.58 -5.61 -9.40
C LYS A 5 -28.60 -5.42 -8.24
N GLU A 6 -29.14 -5.36 -7.04
CA GLU A 6 -28.40 -5.30 -5.77
C GLU A 6 -27.45 -6.50 -5.68
N ARG A 7 -26.14 -6.23 -5.81
CA ARG A 7 -25.10 -7.26 -5.70
C ARG A 7 -24.82 -7.51 -4.22
N THR A 8 -25.56 -8.43 -3.61
CA THR A 8 -25.19 -9.02 -2.32
C THR A 8 -23.92 -9.86 -2.54
N GLY A 9 -22.75 -9.25 -2.32
CA GLY A 9 -21.45 -9.86 -2.61
C GLY A 9 -21.08 -10.95 -1.61
N THR A 10 -21.47 -12.20 -1.90
CA THR A 10 -21.15 -13.41 -1.12
C THR A 10 -19.89 -14.14 -1.64
N GLY A 11 -19.19 -13.57 -2.62
CA GLY A 11 -17.98 -14.14 -3.21
C GLY A 11 -16.70 -13.65 -2.53
N LYS A 12 -15.64 -14.47 -2.60
CA LYS A 12 -14.29 -14.03 -2.26
C LYS A 12 -13.84 -12.92 -3.22
N LYS A 13 -13.18 -11.91 -2.69
CA LYS A 13 -12.73 -10.70 -3.40
C LYS A 13 -11.22 -10.71 -3.59
N ARG A 14 -10.74 -10.22 -4.72
CA ARG A 14 -9.31 -9.95 -4.92
C ARG A 14 -8.91 -8.70 -4.14
N VAL A 15 -8.17 -8.89 -3.06
CA VAL A 15 -7.77 -7.81 -2.14
C VAL A 15 -6.30 -7.44 -2.36
N MET A 16 -6.00 -6.15 -2.32
CA MET A 16 -4.64 -5.61 -2.29
C MET A 16 -4.42 -4.79 -1.04
N VAL A 17 -3.31 -4.98 -0.34
CA VAL A 17 -2.89 -4.15 0.81
C VAL A 17 -1.65 -3.36 0.42
N ALA A 18 -1.70 -2.03 0.58
CA ALA A 18 -0.52 -1.19 0.42
C ALA A 18 0.34 -1.25 1.69
N ILE A 19 1.60 -1.62 1.52
CA ILE A 19 2.61 -1.74 2.58
C ILE A 19 3.65 -0.63 2.41
N GLU A 20 3.77 0.19 3.45
CA GLU A 20 4.72 1.30 3.55
C GLU A 20 5.64 1.09 4.76
N GLU A 21 6.72 1.86 4.87
CA GLU A 21 7.74 1.69 5.92
C GLU A 21 7.19 1.90 7.35
N HIS A 22 6.08 2.63 7.47
CA HIS A 22 5.48 2.98 8.75
C HIS A 22 4.63 1.85 9.36
N GLU A 23 4.51 1.84 10.69
CA GLU A 23 3.77 0.79 11.42
C GLU A 23 2.29 0.68 11.05
N CYS A 24 1.67 1.78 10.60
CA CYS A 24 0.24 1.83 10.28
C CYS A 24 -0.17 0.87 9.14
N SER A 25 0.70 0.58 8.17
CA SER A 25 0.38 -0.39 7.10
C SER A 25 0.44 -1.83 7.58
N HIS A 26 1.32 -2.17 8.53
CA HIS A 26 1.33 -3.48 9.17
C HIS A 26 0.07 -3.69 10.02
N TYR A 27 -0.36 -2.66 10.74
CA TYR A 27 -1.65 -2.68 11.44
C TYR A 27 -2.82 -2.89 10.47
N ALA A 28 -2.84 -2.18 9.34
CA ALA A 28 -3.86 -2.37 8.30
C ALA A 28 -3.87 -3.80 7.74
N LEU A 29 -2.69 -4.40 7.56
CA LEU A 29 -2.56 -5.79 7.15
C LEU A 29 -3.12 -6.75 8.20
N GLU A 30 -2.73 -6.62 9.46
CA GLU A 30 -3.26 -7.46 10.55
C GLU A 30 -4.78 -7.32 10.67
N TRP A 31 -5.29 -6.09 10.63
CA TRP A 31 -6.72 -5.84 10.65
C TRP A 31 -7.42 -6.54 9.48
N THR A 32 -6.84 -6.48 8.29
CA THR A 32 -7.38 -7.16 7.09
C THR A 32 -7.45 -8.68 7.29
N LEU A 33 -6.38 -9.27 7.83
CA LEU A 33 -6.33 -10.70 8.09
C LEU A 33 -7.32 -11.13 9.18
N LEU A 34 -7.53 -10.32 10.21
CA LEU A 34 -8.45 -10.62 11.31
C LEU A 34 -9.92 -10.47 10.90
N ASN A 35 -10.25 -9.47 10.07
CA ASN A 35 -11.64 -9.11 9.79
C ASN A 35 -12.14 -9.58 8.42
N LEU A 36 -11.24 -9.71 7.43
CA LEU A 36 -11.63 -9.96 6.04
C LEU A 36 -11.17 -11.32 5.51
N LYS A 37 -10.34 -12.10 6.23
CA LYS A 37 -9.79 -13.38 5.75
C LYS A 37 -10.80 -14.31 5.05
N PRO A 38 -12.03 -14.56 5.57
CA PRO A 38 -13.00 -15.43 4.89
C PRO A 38 -13.45 -14.91 3.51
N THR A 39 -13.34 -13.60 3.30
CA THR A 39 -13.76 -12.90 2.08
C THR A 39 -12.62 -12.67 1.09
N ILE A 40 -11.37 -13.03 1.42
CA ILE A 40 -10.22 -12.81 0.55
C ILE A 40 -10.04 -13.98 -0.41
N SER A 41 -9.93 -13.69 -1.70
CA SER A 41 -9.45 -14.64 -2.72
C SER A 41 -7.95 -14.83 -2.56
N SER A 42 -7.50 -16.09 -2.58
CA SER A 42 -6.07 -16.40 -2.55
C SER A 42 -5.45 -16.22 -3.95
N PRO A 43 -4.25 -15.61 -4.07
CA PRO A 43 -3.45 -15.02 -3.00
C PRO A 43 -3.89 -13.59 -2.64
N LEU A 44 -3.63 -13.18 -1.40
CA LEU A 44 -3.69 -11.76 -1.00
C LEU A 44 -2.53 -11.00 -1.65
N LEU A 45 -2.81 -9.86 -2.26
CA LEU A 45 -1.77 -9.08 -2.94
C LEU A 45 -1.21 -8.00 -2.02
N LEU A 46 0.10 -7.97 -1.83
CA LEU A 46 0.81 -6.92 -1.09
C LEU A 46 1.58 -6.06 -2.08
N ILE A 47 1.43 -4.75 -2.00
CA ILE A 47 2.16 -3.81 -2.85
C ILE A 47 2.99 -2.85 -2.01
N THR A 48 4.22 -2.61 -2.43
CA THR A 48 5.02 -1.47 -1.98
C THR A 48 5.49 -0.67 -3.19
N VAL A 49 5.52 0.66 -3.08
CA VAL A 49 5.95 1.54 -4.16
C VAL A 49 7.14 2.37 -3.69
N GLN A 50 8.24 2.28 -4.43
CA GLN A 50 9.42 3.10 -4.19
C GLN A 50 9.27 4.43 -4.94
N PRO A 51 9.28 5.57 -4.23
CA PRO A 51 9.24 6.88 -4.88
C PRO A 51 10.52 7.10 -5.69
N PHE A 52 10.41 7.88 -6.77
CA PHE A 52 11.59 8.38 -7.46
C PHE A 52 12.49 9.12 -6.47
N SER A 53 13.79 8.83 -6.51
CA SER A 53 14.75 9.55 -5.69
C SER A 53 14.71 11.05 -6.04
N PRO A 54 14.45 11.96 -5.08
CA PRO A 54 14.51 13.40 -5.34
C PRO A 54 15.86 13.83 -5.93
N PHE A 55 16.90 13.07 -5.58
CA PHE A 55 18.26 13.31 -6.04
C PHE A 55 18.43 13.06 -7.54
N THR A 56 17.79 12.04 -8.12
CA THR A 56 17.86 11.82 -9.59
C THR A 56 17.17 12.94 -10.35
N TYR A 57 16.08 13.48 -9.80
CA TYR A 57 15.38 14.63 -10.37
C TYR A 57 16.24 15.91 -10.33
N VAL A 58 16.84 16.23 -9.17
CA VAL A 58 17.72 17.40 -9.02
C VAL A 58 18.96 17.29 -9.90
N ALA A 59 19.57 16.10 -9.96
CA ALA A 59 20.68 15.80 -10.85
C ALA A 59 20.34 16.06 -12.33
N ALA A 60 19.20 15.52 -12.78
CA ALA A 60 18.72 15.70 -14.14
C ALA A 60 18.47 17.19 -14.45
N ALA A 61 17.83 17.92 -13.53
CA ALA A 61 17.57 19.35 -13.67
C ALA A 61 18.86 20.20 -13.69
N SER A 62 19.91 19.75 -13.01
CA SER A 62 21.20 20.43 -12.92
C SER A 62 22.18 20.02 -14.03
N TYR A 63 21.75 19.17 -14.97
CA TYR A 63 22.62 18.52 -15.97
C TYR A 63 23.85 17.83 -15.36
N SER A 64 23.78 17.46 -14.10
CA SER A 64 24.85 16.80 -13.36
C SER A 64 24.42 15.36 -13.12
N SER A 65 25.13 14.39 -13.70
CA SER A 65 24.89 12.99 -13.34
C SER A 65 25.64 12.70 -12.03
N PRO A 66 24.99 12.14 -11.01
CA PRO A 66 25.70 11.73 -9.82
C PRO A 66 26.63 10.56 -10.14
N PRO A 67 27.68 10.33 -9.31
CA PRO A 67 28.55 9.19 -9.47
C PRO A 67 27.74 7.89 -9.53
N GLN A 68 28.09 6.99 -10.46
CA GLN A 68 27.38 5.72 -10.65
C GLN A 68 27.33 4.88 -9.38
N GLU A 69 28.41 4.89 -8.59
CA GLU A 69 28.50 4.20 -7.30
C GLU A 69 27.43 4.68 -6.31
N LEU A 70 27.17 6.00 -6.28
CA LEU A 70 26.14 6.58 -5.41
C LEU A 70 24.74 6.16 -5.86
N ILE A 71 24.46 6.20 -7.18
CA ILE A 71 23.19 5.73 -7.75
C ILE A 71 22.94 4.27 -7.37
N GLN A 72 23.94 3.42 -7.58
CA GLN A 72 23.85 1.98 -7.30
C GLN A 72 23.65 1.71 -5.81
N SER A 73 24.38 2.40 -4.94
CA SER A 73 24.23 2.27 -3.49
C SER A 73 22.83 2.67 -3.02
N MET A 74 22.28 3.78 -3.54
CA MET A 74 20.92 4.22 -3.22
C MET A 74 19.86 3.23 -3.71
N GLN A 75 20.00 2.74 -4.95
CA GLN A 75 19.09 1.74 -5.53
C GLN A 75 19.11 0.45 -4.72
N GLU A 76 20.30 -0.03 -4.34
CA GLU A 76 20.44 -1.22 -3.53
C GLU A 76 19.81 -1.02 -2.15
N HIS A 77 20.05 0.11 -1.48
CA HIS A 77 19.44 0.41 -0.19
C HIS A 77 17.92 0.46 -0.26
N GLN A 78 17.35 1.12 -1.28
CA GLN A 78 15.91 1.16 -1.51
C GLN A 78 15.33 -0.23 -1.74
N LYS A 79 15.97 -1.02 -2.59
CA LYS A 79 15.59 -2.42 -2.86
C LYS A 79 15.61 -3.26 -1.60
N GLN A 80 16.67 -3.18 -0.79
CA GLN A 80 16.77 -3.91 0.47
C GLN A 80 15.69 -3.50 1.47
N ALA A 81 15.38 -2.20 1.57
CA ALA A 81 14.31 -1.70 2.42
C ALA A 81 12.92 -2.23 1.99
N ALA A 82 12.62 -2.20 0.69
CA ALA A 82 11.35 -2.74 0.17
C ALA A 82 11.25 -4.27 0.36
N LEU A 83 12.35 -5.00 0.18
CA LEU A 83 12.40 -6.44 0.43
C LEU A 83 12.15 -6.75 1.91
N ALA A 84 12.85 -6.08 2.82
CA ALA A 84 12.67 -6.27 4.27
C ALA A 84 11.23 -5.97 4.71
N LEU A 85 10.63 -4.94 4.14
CA LEU A 85 9.25 -4.56 4.42
C LEU A 85 8.25 -5.64 3.97
N LEU A 86 8.40 -6.13 2.74
CA LEU A 86 7.55 -7.19 2.22
C LEU A 86 7.77 -8.53 2.93
N GLU A 87 9.01 -8.88 3.31
CA GLU A 87 9.28 -10.09 4.10
C GLU A 87 8.56 -10.05 5.45
N LYS A 88 8.63 -8.93 6.18
CA LYS A 88 7.86 -8.77 7.43
C LYS A 88 6.35 -8.93 7.19
N ALA A 89 5.82 -8.35 6.12
CA ALA A 89 4.41 -8.48 5.77
C ALA A 89 4.02 -9.93 5.40
N LYS A 90 4.89 -10.65 4.67
CA LYS A 90 4.72 -12.08 4.37
C LYS A 90 4.69 -12.92 5.64
N GLU A 91 5.58 -12.66 6.59
CA GLU A 91 5.60 -13.36 7.88
C GLU A 91 4.29 -13.18 8.66
N ILE A 92 3.74 -11.96 8.68
CA ILE A 92 2.44 -11.67 9.30
C ILE A 92 1.34 -12.50 8.62
N CYS A 93 1.33 -12.57 7.29
CA CYS A 93 0.34 -13.36 6.54
C CYS A 93 0.50 -14.87 6.77
N ALA A 94 1.74 -15.37 6.82
CA ALA A 94 2.05 -16.76 7.09
C ALA A 94 1.56 -17.20 8.48
N LYS A 95 1.73 -16.36 9.52
CA LYS A 95 1.18 -16.60 10.87
C LYS A 95 -0.34 -16.73 10.87
N HIS A 96 -1.01 -16.07 9.92
CA HIS A 96 -2.46 -16.17 9.75
C HIS A 96 -2.88 -17.23 8.72
N GLY A 97 -1.95 -17.99 8.12
CA GLY A 97 -2.24 -19.00 7.11
C GLY A 97 -2.90 -18.44 5.86
N VAL A 98 -2.39 -17.31 5.36
CA VAL A 98 -2.86 -16.65 4.12
C VAL A 98 -1.71 -16.62 3.11
N ASP A 99 -1.95 -17.18 1.92
CA ASP A 99 -1.01 -17.08 0.80
C ASP A 99 -0.95 -15.66 0.27
N VAL A 100 0.26 -15.23 -0.10
CA VAL A 100 0.51 -13.86 -0.54
C VAL A 100 1.30 -13.81 -1.84
N GLU A 101 0.93 -12.85 -2.66
CA GLU A 101 1.71 -12.38 -3.80
C GLU A 101 2.23 -10.97 -3.47
N THR A 102 3.51 -10.71 -3.72
CA THR A 102 4.11 -9.40 -3.44
C THR A 102 4.53 -8.68 -4.72
N ILE A 103 4.27 -7.38 -4.79
CA ILE A 103 4.67 -6.51 -5.88
C ILE A 103 5.48 -5.34 -5.33
N THR A 104 6.60 -5.06 -5.98
CA THR A 104 7.38 -3.84 -5.77
C THR A 104 7.38 -3.05 -7.07
N GLU A 105 6.85 -1.83 -7.04
CA GLU A 105 6.87 -0.91 -8.19
C GLU A 105 7.72 0.32 -7.89
N MET A 106 8.16 1.02 -8.93
CA MET A 106 8.79 2.33 -8.82
C MET A 106 7.89 3.40 -9.43
N GLY A 107 7.73 4.53 -8.75
CA GLY A 107 7.01 5.68 -9.27
C GLY A 107 6.37 6.53 -8.19
N GLU A 108 5.44 7.39 -8.58
CA GLU A 108 4.65 8.19 -7.64
C GLU A 108 3.63 7.29 -6.91
N PRO A 109 3.76 7.06 -5.59
CA PRO A 109 3.00 6.00 -4.89
C PRO A 109 1.49 6.05 -5.09
N LYS A 110 0.91 7.25 -5.02
CA LYS A 110 -0.54 7.44 -5.14
C LYS A 110 -1.08 7.07 -6.53
N GLU A 111 -0.29 7.27 -7.58
CA GLU A 111 -0.67 6.95 -8.97
C GLU A 111 -0.46 5.47 -9.25
N VAL A 112 0.72 4.95 -8.89
CA VAL A 112 1.09 3.55 -9.10
C VAL A 112 0.14 2.60 -8.36
N ILE A 113 -0.24 2.91 -7.11
CA ILE A 113 -1.18 2.07 -6.35
C ILE A 113 -2.54 2.01 -7.06
N CYS A 114 -3.07 3.13 -7.55
CA CYS A 114 -4.34 3.15 -8.30
C CYS A 114 -4.22 2.36 -9.61
N GLN A 115 -3.11 2.53 -10.33
CA GLN A 115 -2.84 1.84 -11.58
C GLN A 115 -2.75 0.33 -11.40
N VAL A 116 -1.98 -0.14 -10.40
CA VAL A 116 -1.84 -1.57 -10.12
C VAL A 116 -3.17 -2.15 -9.63
N ALA A 117 -3.93 -1.41 -8.81
CA ALA A 117 -5.26 -1.84 -8.38
C ALA A 117 -6.17 -2.13 -9.59
N GLU A 118 -6.15 -1.25 -10.59
CA GLU A 118 -6.90 -1.45 -11.83
C GLU A 118 -6.35 -2.61 -12.67
N GLN A 119 -5.05 -2.62 -12.97
CA GLN A 119 -4.41 -3.64 -13.81
C GLN A 119 -4.58 -5.06 -13.25
N ARG A 120 -4.55 -5.19 -11.93
CA ARG A 120 -4.69 -6.46 -11.23
C ARG A 120 -6.16 -6.81 -10.93
N ASN A 121 -7.13 -6.02 -11.39
CA ASN A 121 -8.55 -6.22 -11.12
C ASN A 121 -8.84 -6.40 -9.62
N ILE A 122 -8.28 -5.50 -8.80
CA ILE A 122 -8.50 -5.49 -7.36
C ILE A 122 -9.93 -5.05 -7.07
N GLU A 123 -10.61 -5.77 -6.19
CA GLU A 123 -11.99 -5.51 -5.78
C GLU A 123 -12.08 -4.80 -4.43
N LEU A 124 -10.97 -4.75 -3.69
CA LEU A 124 -10.80 -3.96 -2.47
C LEU A 124 -9.33 -3.58 -2.29
N LEU A 125 -9.05 -2.28 -2.26
CA LEU A 125 -7.75 -1.74 -1.86
C LEU A 125 -7.79 -1.41 -0.37
N VAL A 126 -6.87 -1.97 0.42
CA VAL A 126 -6.70 -1.66 1.83
C VAL A 126 -5.43 -0.83 2.05
N MET A 127 -5.54 0.23 2.84
CA MET A 127 -4.44 1.12 3.18
C MET A 127 -4.45 1.48 4.67
N GLY A 128 -3.28 1.76 5.22
CA GLY A 128 -3.18 2.41 6.53
C GLY A 128 -3.49 3.92 6.46
N SER A 129 -3.92 4.50 7.58
CA SER A 129 -3.96 5.97 7.71
C SER A 129 -2.66 6.49 8.32
N HIS A 130 -1.89 7.30 7.59
CA HIS A 130 -0.83 8.11 8.17
C HIS A 130 -1.38 9.40 8.77
N ALA A 131 -1.15 9.62 10.07
CA ALA A 131 -1.23 10.94 10.68
C ALA A 131 0.21 11.44 10.95
N ARG A 132 0.71 12.37 10.13
CA ARG A 132 1.92 13.11 10.48
C ARG A 132 1.55 14.23 11.46
N GLY A 133 1.92 14.10 12.74
CA GLY A 133 1.89 15.19 13.73
C GLY A 133 0.54 15.45 14.44
N ALA A 134 0.49 16.55 15.20
CA ALA A 134 -0.55 16.90 16.20
C ALA A 134 -1.98 17.17 15.67
N VAL A 135 -2.28 16.83 14.41
CA VAL A 135 -3.61 17.00 13.78
C VAL A 135 -4.32 15.63 13.58
N GLU A 136 -3.93 14.65 14.40
CA GLU A 136 -4.28 13.21 14.41
C GLU A 136 -5.75 12.80 14.22
N ARG A 137 -6.71 13.71 14.41
CA ARG A 137 -8.13 13.36 14.48
C ARG A 137 -8.89 13.38 13.15
N PHE A 138 -8.37 14.00 12.09
CA PHE A 138 -9.18 14.24 10.88
C PHE A 138 -8.49 14.05 9.52
N PHE A 139 -7.19 13.72 9.46
CA PHE A 139 -6.49 13.67 8.17
C PHE A 139 -6.17 12.24 7.71
N LEU A 140 -6.69 11.90 6.53
CA LEU A 140 -6.16 10.81 5.70
C LEU A 140 -4.75 11.19 5.23
N GLY A 141 -3.84 10.22 5.18
CA GLY A 141 -2.51 10.43 4.59
C GLY A 141 -2.63 10.84 3.12
N SER A 142 -1.63 11.52 2.56
CA SER A 142 -1.70 12.03 1.17
C SER A 142 -1.99 10.92 0.14
N VAL A 143 -1.37 9.76 0.29
CA VAL A 143 -1.56 8.60 -0.60
C VAL A 143 -2.95 7.99 -0.41
N SER A 144 -3.38 7.69 0.81
CA SER A 144 -4.71 7.12 1.06
C SER A 144 -5.83 8.08 0.69
N ASN A 145 -5.67 9.38 0.94
CA ASN A 145 -6.60 10.40 0.48
C ASN A 145 -6.71 10.40 -1.04
N TYR A 146 -5.58 10.36 -1.77
CA TYR A 146 -5.60 10.30 -3.23
C TYR A 146 -6.31 9.02 -3.72
N CYS A 147 -5.94 7.85 -3.20
CA CYS A 147 -6.53 6.58 -3.61
C CYS A 147 -8.05 6.53 -3.36
N VAL A 148 -8.53 7.04 -2.22
CA VAL A 148 -9.98 7.15 -1.94
C VAL A 148 -10.73 7.92 -3.03
N HIS A 149 -10.10 8.92 -3.64
CA HIS A 149 -10.73 9.75 -4.68
C HIS A 149 -10.52 9.23 -6.12
N HIS A 150 -9.49 8.42 -6.37
CA HIS A 150 -9.06 8.09 -7.74
C HIS A 150 -9.03 6.58 -8.05
N ALA A 151 -9.00 5.70 -7.04
CA ALA A 151 -9.03 4.26 -7.30
C ALA A 151 -10.38 3.86 -7.89
N LYS A 152 -10.35 2.98 -8.90
CA LYS A 152 -11.58 2.46 -9.54
C LYS A 152 -12.27 1.37 -8.72
N CYS A 153 -11.63 0.90 -7.65
CA CYS A 153 -12.17 -0.09 -6.73
C CYS A 153 -12.46 0.54 -5.36
N PRO A 154 -13.33 -0.09 -4.53
CA PRO A 154 -13.52 0.31 -3.15
C PRO A 154 -12.20 0.41 -2.38
N VAL A 155 -12.03 1.47 -1.61
CA VAL A 155 -10.86 1.70 -0.75
C VAL A 155 -11.27 1.63 0.71
N LEU A 156 -10.59 0.78 1.47
CA LEU A 156 -10.70 0.70 2.92
C LEU A 156 -9.45 1.30 3.56
N VAL A 157 -9.66 2.38 4.32
CA VAL A 157 -8.58 2.98 5.11
C VAL A 157 -8.71 2.53 6.55
N VAL A 158 -7.71 1.80 7.03
CA VAL A 158 -7.65 1.28 8.39
C VAL A 158 -6.86 2.27 9.26
N LYS A 159 -7.54 2.82 10.27
CA LYS A 159 -6.93 3.70 11.26
C LYS A 159 -6.47 2.89 12.47
N GLN A 160 -5.19 3.03 12.82
CA GLN A 160 -4.69 2.58 14.10
C GLN A 160 -5.08 3.63 15.14
N ASP A 161 -5.78 3.20 16.19
CA ASP A 161 -6.11 4.10 17.30
C ASP A 161 -4.81 4.41 18.06
N SER A 162 -4.34 5.65 17.98
CA SER A 162 -3.22 6.11 18.79
C SER A 162 -3.74 6.35 20.19
N GLY A 163 -3.96 5.25 20.91
CA GLY A 163 -4.40 5.27 22.29
C GLY A 163 -3.43 6.10 23.12
N LYS A 164 -3.77 7.38 23.37
CA LYS A 164 -3.30 8.04 24.57
C LYS A 164 -3.84 7.22 25.73
N LYS A 165 -2.97 6.41 26.35
CA LYS A 165 -3.17 6.01 27.74
C LYS A 165 -3.25 7.33 28.52
N ASN A 166 -4.46 7.68 28.94
CA ASN A 166 -4.67 8.71 29.95
C ASN A 166 -4.04 8.25 31.28
#